data_AF-A0A1G2PAE9-F1
#
_entry.id   AF-A0A1G2PAE9-F1
#
_cell.length_a   1.000
_cell.length_b   1.000
_cell.length_c   1.000
_cell.angle_alpha   90.00
_cell.angle_beta   90.00
_cell.angle_gamma   90.00
#
_symmetry.space_group_name_H-M   'P 1'
#
loop_
_entity.id
_entity.type
_entity.pdbx_description
1 polymer ?
#
loop_
_entity_poly.entity_id
_entity_poly.type
_entity_poly.pdbx_seq_one_letter_code
_entity_poly.pdbx_strand_id
1 'polypeptide(L)'
;MELAKFEVAVFFPSVFDRILVLFFMDEDKEKTKSSDEHPIWQIVGLVAVLLIFGTLFQRVASFFSRQDISDIFSSGIFSLNGLTPFDPGVTAVGEPISIKGISYLFDAPGGDVIIEIGSGVAGVITGNPVYYGGEVFWPVEMDRIDVQVNGFVAASGISFDDGRDSRKAASPVGREVALKKDTRSYADLDWGGSARRSGGARGVIVAGPIFSGGERYWLVDFEKGADGYVAEGDLLFVSNSLLRRIVDVWKIIAIIVSLIGLTGAIYAYIRLVELRKDEADVFSADRPVEELVGDKIDPRWQRINNHIESENPSDWRLAILEADVVLDEMLQKMGYHGETMGDRLKNVEVSDFTTIELAWEAHKIRNRIAHSGGDFMVTQREARRVIELYRQVFSEFKMKTE
;
A
#
# COMPACT_ATOMS: atom_id res chain seq x y z
N MET A 1 10.90 -4.90 -44.91
CA MET A 1 9.96 -5.73 -44.12
C MET A 1 10.72 -6.94 -43.62
N GLU A 2 11.62 -6.70 -42.67
CA GLU A 2 12.43 -7.64 -41.90
C GLU A 2 13.40 -6.76 -41.11
N LEU A 3 13.77 -7.16 -39.88
CA LEU A 3 14.54 -6.40 -38.87
C LEU A 3 13.72 -5.49 -37.93
N ALA A 4 12.83 -6.09 -37.15
CA ALA A 4 12.39 -5.58 -35.84
C ALA A 4 11.87 -6.71 -34.93
N LYS A 5 12.61 -7.83 -34.90
CA LYS A 5 12.50 -8.87 -33.88
C LYS A 5 13.86 -8.88 -33.17
N PHE A 6 13.86 -8.84 -31.82
CA PHE A 6 14.96 -8.52 -30.86
C PHE A 6 14.73 -7.12 -30.23
N GLU A 7 14.46 -6.90 -28.94
CA GLU A 7 14.51 -7.71 -27.71
C GLU A 7 13.47 -7.17 -26.71
N VAL A 8 12.45 -7.97 -26.36
CA VAL A 8 11.70 -7.86 -25.09
C VAL A 8 11.62 -9.24 -24.39
N ALA A 9 12.41 -10.22 -24.88
CA ALA A 9 12.33 -11.62 -24.48
C ALA A 9 13.40 -12.03 -23.45
N VAL A 10 13.83 -11.11 -22.58
CA VAL A 10 14.75 -11.43 -21.47
C VAL A 10 14.08 -11.00 -20.17
N PHE A 11 13.06 -11.73 -19.75
CA PHE A 11 12.74 -12.04 -18.36
C PHE A 11 11.44 -12.86 -18.33
N PHE A 12 11.57 -14.17 -18.07
CA PHE A 12 10.49 -15.16 -17.80
C PHE A 12 9.64 -15.68 -18.99
N PRO A 13 10.19 -16.59 -19.83
CA PRO A 13 9.40 -17.28 -20.85
C PRO A 13 8.37 -18.27 -20.27
N SER A 14 8.68 -18.92 -19.14
CA SER A 14 7.89 -20.08 -18.68
C SER A 14 6.56 -19.76 -18.02
N VAL A 15 6.39 -18.53 -17.52
CA VAL A 15 5.17 -18.11 -16.81
C VAL A 15 4.21 -17.40 -17.75
N PHE A 16 4.73 -16.58 -18.67
CA PHE A 16 3.91 -15.85 -19.63
C PHE A 16 3.28 -16.79 -20.68
N ASP A 17 4.02 -17.80 -21.16
CA ASP A 17 3.47 -18.81 -22.07
C ASP A 17 2.39 -19.68 -21.39
N ARG A 18 2.54 -19.97 -20.09
CA ARG A 18 1.53 -20.73 -19.34
C ARG A 18 0.26 -19.92 -19.05
N ILE A 19 0.39 -18.61 -18.88
CA ILE A 19 -0.73 -17.68 -18.67
C ILE A 19 -1.47 -17.41 -19.98
N LEU A 20 -0.75 -17.28 -21.11
CA LEU A 20 -1.36 -17.17 -22.44
C LEU A 20 -2.15 -18.43 -22.80
N VAL A 21 -1.66 -19.62 -22.46
CA VAL A 21 -2.40 -20.88 -22.64
C VAL A 21 -3.67 -20.92 -21.77
N LEU A 22 -3.64 -20.37 -20.55
CA LEU A 22 -4.82 -20.24 -19.68
C LEU A 22 -5.86 -19.21 -20.17
N PHE A 23 -5.45 -18.23 -20.98
CA PHE A 23 -6.33 -17.16 -21.48
C PHE A 23 -6.80 -17.35 -22.92
N PHE A 24 -6.09 -18.12 -23.75
CA PHE A 24 -6.34 -18.25 -25.20
C PHE A 24 -6.60 -19.67 -25.73
N MET A 25 -6.52 -20.72 -24.91
CA MET A 25 -6.96 -22.06 -25.31
C MET A 25 -8.11 -22.52 -24.41
N ASP A 26 -9.34 -22.28 -24.84
CA ASP A 26 -10.29 -23.36 -25.18
C ASP A 26 -11.62 -22.74 -25.67
N GLU A 27 -11.71 -22.47 -26.97
CA GLU A 27 -12.99 -22.08 -27.59
C GLU A 27 -13.62 -23.25 -28.38
N ASP A 28 -12.99 -24.44 -28.39
CA ASP A 28 -13.41 -25.53 -29.30
C ASP A 28 -13.61 -26.91 -28.68
N LYS A 29 -13.44 -27.11 -27.36
CA LYS A 29 -13.73 -28.42 -26.74
C LYS A 29 -14.40 -28.39 -25.38
N GLU A 30 -15.65 -27.92 -25.31
CA GLU A 30 -16.63 -28.53 -24.38
C GLU A 30 -18.09 -28.16 -24.69
N LYS A 31 -18.60 -28.64 -25.83
CA LYS A 31 -20.00 -29.05 -25.88
C LYS A 31 -20.12 -30.38 -25.13
N THR A 32 -20.24 -30.34 -23.81
CA THR A 32 -21.10 -31.23 -23.00
C THR A 32 -20.84 -31.04 -21.50
N LYS A 33 -21.95 -30.77 -20.78
CA LYS A 33 -22.20 -31.01 -19.34
C LYS A 33 -21.93 -29.87 -18.35
N SER A 34 -23.03 -29.46 -17.72
CA SER A 34 -23.13 -28.90 -16.35
C SER A 34 -22.63 -27.46 -16.14
N SER A 35 -23.51 -26.51 -16.43
CA SER A 35 -23.47 -25.12 -15.95
C SER A 35 -23.73 -25.11 -14.44
N ASP A 36 -22.70 -24.96 -13.59
CA ASP A 36 -22.86 -24.50 -12.19
C ASP A 36 -21.56 -24.12 -11.43
N GLU A 37 -20.42 -23.86 -12.11
CA GLU A 37 -19.15 -23.52 -11.40
C GLU A 37 -18.52 -22.16 -11.77
N HIS A 38 -19.27 -21.16 -12.24
CA HIS A 38 -18.65 -19.94 -12.80
C HIS A 38 -18.38 -18.70 -11.90
N PRO A 39 -18.81 -18.57 -10.62
CA PRO A 39 -18.48 -17.38 -9.83
C PRO A 39 -17.12 -17.45 -9.11
N ILE A 40 -16.67 -18.64 -8.70
CA ILE A 40 -15.44 -18.80 -7.92
C ILE A 40 -14.20 -18.55 -8.79
N TRP A 41 -14.17 -19.09 -10.02
CA TRP A 41 -13.03 -18.92 -10.92
C TRP A 41 -12.80 -17.46 -11.36
N GLN A 42 -13.87 -16.65 -11.45
CA GLN A 42 -13.76 -15.21 -11.76
C GLN A 42 -13.20 -14.41 -10.57
N ILE A 43 -13.64 -14.72 -9.34
CA ILE A 43 -13.11 -14.10 -8.11
C ILE A 43 -11.65 -14.53 -7.89
N VAL A 44 -11.35 -15.82 -8.09
CA VAL A 44 -9.99 -16.36 -8.00
C VAL A 44 -9.09 -15.73 -9.06
N GLY A 45 -9.57 -15.50 -10.29
CA GLY A 45 -8.83 -14.79 -11.34
C GLY A 45 -8.52 -13.34 -10.96
N LEU A 46 -9.49 -12.62 -10.41
CA LEU A 46 -9.32 -11.21 -10.01
C LEU A 46 -8.39 -11.07 -8.79
N VAL A 47 -8.49 -11.98 -7.82
CA VAL A 47 -7.59 -12.05 -6.67
C VAL A 47 -6.17 -12.44 -7.11
N ALA A 48 -6.02 -13.36 -8.06
CA ALA A 48 -4.72 -13.73 -8.62
C ALA A 48 -4.07 -12.55 -9.35
N VAL A 49 -4.82 -11.78 -10.14
CA VAL A 49 -4.32 -10.56 -10.80
C VAL A 49 -3.90 -9.51 -9.77
N LEU A 50 -4.70 -9.29 -8.73
CA LEU A 50 -4.35 -8.35 -7.64
C LEU A 50 -3.14 -8.81 -6.82
N LEU A 51 -2.98 -10.11 -6.59
CA LEU A 51 -1.80 -10.67 -5.91
C LEU A 51 -0.57 -10.60 -6.80
N ILE A 52 -0.70 -10.82 -8.11
CA ILE A 52 0.41 -10.65 -9.06
C ILE A 52 0.81 -9.17 -9.13
N PHE A 53 -0.14 -8.24 -9.24
CA PHE A 53 0.16 -6.81 -9.22
C PHE A 53 0.72 -6.37 -7.87
N GLY A 54 0.20 -6.87 -6.75
CA GLY A 54 0.71 -6.60 -5.42
C GLY A 54 2.12 -7.14 -5.21
N THR A 55 2.42 -8.35 -5.68
CA THR A 55 3.77 -8.94 -5.58
C THR A 55 4.74 -8.35 -6.57
N LEU A 56 4.30 -7.93 -7.76
CA LEU A 56 5.10 -7.16 -8.72
C LEU A 56 5.41 -5.77 -8.14
N PHE A 57 4.41 -5.10 -7.56
CA PHE A 57 4.55 -3.81 -6.89
C PHE A 57 5.47 -3.92 -5.68
N GLN A 58 5.31 -4.95 -4.84
CA GLN A 58 6.22 -5.21 -3.72
C GLN A 58 7.61 -5.61 -4.18
N ARG A 59 7.77 -6.34 -5.30
CA ARG A 59 9.08 -6.68 -5.85
C ARG A 59 9.78 -5.49 -6.46
N VAL A 60 9.05 -4.63 -7.18
CA VAL A 60 9.54 -3.36 -7.73
C VAL A 60 9.88 -2.41 -6.58
N ALA A 61 9.01 -2.24 -5.59
CA ALA A 61 9.27 -1.46 -4.39
C ALA A 61 10.44 -2.03 -3.57
N SER A 62 10.58 -3.35 -3.47
CA SER A 62 11.70 -4.01 -2.79
C SER A 62 12.99 -3.99 -3.60
N PHE A 63 12.91 -3.92 -4.93
CA PHE A 63 14.05 -3.66 -5.81
C PHE A 63 14.57 -2.24 -5.57
N PHE A 64 13.67 -1.29 -5.33
CA PHE A 64 14.02 0.05 -4.88
C PHE A 64 14.39 0.15 -3.39
N SER A 65 14.05 -0.83 -2.55
CA SER A 65 14.35 -0.80 -1.10
C SER A 65 15.50 -1.71 -0.66
N ARG A 66 15.90 -2.72 -1.45
CA ARG A 66 16.97 -3.67 -1.11
C ARG A 66 18.29 -3.41 -1.81
N GLN A 67 18.30 -2.63 -2.89
CA GLN A 67 19.56 -2.22 -3.51
C GLN A 67 19.82 -0.78 -3.11
N ASP A 68 20.94 -0.55 -2.42
CA ASP A 68 21.54 0.76 -2.34
C ASP A 68 21.73 1.25 -3.77
N ILE A 69 20.82 2.13 -4.18
CA ILE A 69 20.70 2.67 -5.54
C ILE A 69 22.02 3.35 -5.95
N SER A 70 22.92 3.67 -5.01
CA SER A 70 24.29 4.14 -5.29
C SER A 70 25.11 3.15 -6.14
N ASP A 71 24.95 1.83 -5.97
CA ASP A 71 25.86 0.85 -6.57
C ASP A 71 25.52 0.56 -8.04
N ILE A 72 24.24 0.54 -8.40
CA ILE A 72 23.77 0.39 -9.80
C ILE A 72 24.15 1.62 -10.62
N PHE A 73 24.15 2.80 -10.00
CA PHE A 73 24.49 4.07 -10.64
C PHE A 73 26.01 4.32 -10.67
N SER A 74 26.79 3.54 -9.93
CA SER A 74 28.27 3.53 -10.00
C SER A 74 28.82 2.71 -11.18
N SER A 75 28.03 1.79 -11.74
CA SER A 75 28.42 0.98 -12.89
C SER A 75 28.00 1.61 -14.22
N GLY A 76 28.80 2.59 -14.68
CA GLY A 76 29.19 2.80 -16.08
C GLY A 76 28.17 3.08 -17.19
N ILE A 77 26.84 3.00 -16.99
CA ILE A 77 25.86 3.11 -18.10
C ILE A 77 25.01 4.41 -18.03
N PHE A 78 24.99 5.14 -16.91
CA PHE A 78 24.22 6.39 -16.75
C PHE A 78 25.02 7.57 -16.19
N SER A 79 26.24 7.82 -16.68
CA SER A 79 26.93 9.09 -16.44
C SER A 79 26.44 10.17 -17.41
N LEU A 80 25.30 10.81 -17.10
CA LEU A 80 24.81 11.97 -17.87
C LEU A 80 24.60 13.18 -16.95
N ASN A 81 25.73 13.72 -16.50
CA ASN A 81 26.05 15.08 -16.03
C ASN A 81 24.91 15.97 -15.51
N GLY A 82 24.51 15.74 -14.26
CA GLY A 82 23.87 16.76 -13.41
C GLY A 82 24.90 17.75 -12.84
N LEU A 83 25.73 18.37 -13.70
CA LEU A 83 26.78 19.29 -13.28
C LEU A 83 26.48 20.69 -13.80
N THR A 84 26.40 21.68 -12.90
CA THR A 84 26.21 23.09 -13.28
C THR A 84 27.47 23.89 -13.01
N PRO A 85 27.69 25.01 -13.73
CA PRO A 85 28.79 25.93 -13.42
C PRO A 85 28.80 26.27 -11.93
N PHE A 86 30.00 26.29 -11.36
CA PHE A 86 30.17 26.72 -9.99
C PHE A 86 30.06 28.25 -9.93
N ASP A 87 28.97 28.71 -9.34
CA ASP A 87 28.72 30.11 -9.02
C ASP A 87 28.47 30.23 -7.51
N PRO A 88 29.48 30.65 -6.73
CA PRO A 88 29.39 30.68 -5.27
C PRO A 88 28.50 31.81 -4.73
N GLY A 89 28.14 32.81 -5.56
CA GLY A 89 27.51 34.05 -5.11
C GLY A 89 28.49 34.98 -4.39
N VAL A 90 27.95 36.04 -3.76
CA VAL A 90 28.72 37.03 -3.00
C VAL A 90 28.72 36.67 -1.53
N THR A 91 29.87 36.49 -0.88
CA THR A 91 29.89 36.12 0.54
C THR A 91 29.17 37.16 1.41
N ALA A 92 28.38 36.67 2.36
CA ALA A 92 27.64 37.44 3.36
C ALA A 92 28.50 38.19 4.42
N VAL A 93 29.80 38.41 4.16
CA VAL A 93 30.70 39.06 5.12
C VAL A 93 30.32 40.53 5.28
N GLY A 94 30.21 40.98 6.53
CA GLY A 94 29.80 42.33 6.90
C GLY A 94 28.28 42.53 6.95
N GLU A 95 27.49 41.48 6.69
CA GLU A 95 26.04 41.59 6.74
C GLU A 95 25.50 41.41 8.17
N PRO A 96 24.48 42.20 8.55
CA PRO A 96 23.82 42.05 9.84
C PRO A 96 22.98 40.77 9.88
N ILE A 97 22.97 40.15 11.04
CA ILE A 97 22.20 38.94 11.35
C ILE A 97 21.51 39.09 12.70
N SER A 98 20.46 38.30 12.90
CA SER A 98 19.77 38.14 14.17
C SER A 98 19.71 36.66 14.57
N ILE A 99 19.80 36.36 15.86
CA ILE A 99 19.69 34.98 16.36
C ILE A 99 18.24 34.50 16.40
N LYS A 100 18.02 33.27 15.90
CA LYS A 100 16.72 32.61 15.88
C LYS A 100 16.58 31.65 17.07
N GLY A 101 15.65 31.96 17.99
CA GLY A 101 15.40 31.10 19.14
C GLY A 101 16.59 31.10 20.12
N ILE A 102 16.93 29.95 20.68
CA ILE A 102 18.13 29.79 21.50
C ILE A 102 19.21 29.17 20.62
N SER A 103 20.37 29.83 20.53
CA SER A 103 21.54 29.38 19.78
C SER A 103 22.78 29.43 20.67
N TYR A 104 23.87 28.80 20.23
CA TYR A 104 25.13 28.78 20.96
C TYR A 104 26.24 29.43 20.14
N LEU A 105 27.08 30.20 20.83
CA LEU A 105 28.34 30.70 20.29
C LEU A 105 29.45 29.72 20.65
N PHE A 106 30.20 29.28 19.64
CA PHE A 106 31.29 28.33 19.79
C PHE A 106 32.65 29.00 19.58
N ASP A 107 33.69 28.46 20.19
CA ASP A 107 35.08 28.93 20.02
C ASP A 107 35.69 28.52 18.66
N ALA A 108 35.26 27.38 18.15
CA ALA A 108 35.55 26.84 16.83
C ALA A 108 34.30 26.19 16.23
N PRO A 109 34.25 25.91 14.92
CA PRO A 109 33.15 25.17 14.31
C PRO A 109 32.91 23.82 15.02
N GLY A 110 31.77 23.66 15.69
CA GLY A 110 31.45 22.47 16.49
C GLY A 110 32.29 22.26 17.76
N GLY A 111 32.99 23.31 18.23
CA GLY A 111 33.85 23.28 19.42
C GLY A 111 33.11 23.46 20.74
N ASP A 112 33.78 24.05 21.72
CA ASP A 112 33.20 24.31 23.04
C ASP A 112 32.29 25.55 23.00
N VAL A 113 31.20 25.48 23.76
CA VAL A 113 30.24 26.59 23.87
C VAL A 113 30.87 27.70 24.71
N ILE A 114 31.09 28.86 24.10
CA ILE A 114 31.46 30.10 24.80
C ILE A 114 30.26 30.61 25.59
N ILE A 115 29.10 30.75 24.92
CA ILE A 115 27.90 31.34 25.53
C ILE A 115 26.62 30.90 24.81
N GLU A 116 25.54 30.80 25.58
CA GLU A 116 24.18 30.65 25.08
C GLU A 116 23.59 32.03 24.70
N ILE A 117 23.07 32.15 23.48
CA ILE A 117 22.54 33.38 22.92
C ILE A 117 21.03 33.23 22.73
N GLY A 118 20.28 34.16 23.34
CA GLY A 118 18.83 34.23 23.19
C GLY A 118 18.38 34.83 21.86
N SER A 119 17.09 34.67 21.57
CA SER A 119 16.50 35.09 20.30
C SER A 119 16.55 36.61 20.14
N GLY A 120 16.78 37.07 18.91
CA GLY A 120 16.76 38.49 18.54
C GLY A 120 18.03 39.27 18.91
N VAL A 121 19.09 38.58 19.37
CA VAL A 121 20.41 39.20 19.52
C VAL A 121 20.99 39.47 18.14
N ALA A 122 21.42 40.71 17.91
CA ALA A 122 22.03 41.14 16.68
C ALA A 122 23.54 40.82 16.66
N GLY A 123 24.06 40.61 15.47
CA GLY A 123 25.49 40.49 15.22
C GLY A 123 25.82 40.72 13.75
N VAL A 124 27.09 40.63 13.42
CA VAL A 124 27.60 40.80 12.05
C VAL A 124 28.48 39.61 11.69
N ILE A 125 28.36 39.15 10.45
CA ILE A 125 29.23 38.09 9.94
C ILE A 125 30.62 38.68 9.68
N THR A 126 31.65 38.10 10.30
CA THR A 126 33.03 38.62 10.21
C THR A 126 33.89 37.89 9.20
N GLY A 127 33.42 36.77 8.65
CA GLY A 127 34.21 35.97 7.72
C GLY A 127 33.41 34.90 6.99
N ASN A 128 34.15 34.10 6.22
CA ASN A 128 33.56 33.01 5.43
C ASN A 128 33.08 31.87 6.36
N PRO A 129 31.99 31.17 5.99
CA PRO A 129 31.50 30.05 6.77
C PRO A 129 32.39 28.82 6.64
N VAL A 130 32.28 27.92 7.61
CA VAL A 130 32.98 26.64 7.66
C VAL A 130 31.97 25.52 7.86
N TYR A 131 32.05 24.47 7.06
CA TYR A 131 31.24 23.26 7.22
C TYR A 131 31.98 22.26 8.10
N TYR A 132 31.31 21.80 9.16
CA TYR A 132 31.86 20.83 10.10
C TYR A 132 30.73 19.99 10.69
N GLY A 133 30.93 18.67 10.78
CA GLY A 133 29.98 17.78 11.47
C GLY A 133 28.55 17.76 10.89
N GLY A 134 28.37 18.07 9.60
CA GLY A 134 27.04 18.11 8.97
C GLY A 134 26.34 19.47 9.02
N GLU A 135 26.97 20.48 9.63
CA GLU A 135 26.40 21.81 9.81
C GLU A 135 27.37 22.90 9.32
N VAL A 136 26.80 24.03 8.89
CA VAL A 136 27.56 25.20 8.44
C VAL A 136 27.64 26.18 9.61
N PHE A 137 28.84 26.64 9.94
CA PHE A 137 29.12 27.60 11.00
C PHE A 137 29.59 28.92 10.41
N TRP A 138 28.99 30.02 10.84
CA TRP A 138 29.38 31.37 10.46
C TRP A 138 30.21 32.01 11.57
N PRO A 139 31.39 32.58 11.27
CA PRO A 139 32.09 33.44 12.20
C PRO A 139 31.32 34.76 12.33
N VAL A 140 31.03 35.14 13.56
CA VAL A 140 30.19 36.29 13.88
C VAL A 140 30.80 37.11 15.02
N GLU A 141 30.54 38.40 14.97
CA GLU A 141 30.75 39.35 16.06
C GLU A 141 29.37 39.75 16.58
N MET A 142 29.14 39.58 17.88
CA MET A 142 27.83 39.83 18.48
C MET A 142 27.75 41.17 19.20
N ASP A 143 26.65 41.88 18.97
CA ASP A 143 26.35 43.16 19.60
C ASP A 143 25.65 42.93 20.96
N ARG A 144 26.41 42.54 21.99
CA ARG A 144 25.90 42.59 23.37
C ARG A 144 26.86 43.29 24.34
N ILE A 145 26.29 44.33 24.95
CA ILE A 145 26.57 44.98 26.25
C ILE A 145 27.93 44.59 26.86
N ASP A 146 28.90 45.46 26.64
CA ASP A 146 30.19 45.62 27.34
C ASP A 146 31.38 44.71 26.94
N VAL A 147 31.22 43.69 26.08
CA VAL A 147 32.37 42.98 25.46
C VAL A 147 32.00 42.48 24.05
N GLN A 148 32.80 42.84 23.04
CA GLN A 148 32.75 42.19 21.72
C GLN A 148 33.19 40.74 21.87
N VAL A 149 32.26 39.78 21.68
CA VAL A 149 32.58 38.35 21.70
C VAL A 149 32.53 37.81 20.28
N ASN A 150 33.70 37.39 19.81
CA ASN A 150 33.86 36.71 18.53
C ASN A 150 33.68 35.21 18.72
N GLY A 151 33.01 34.55 17.78
CA GLY A 151 32.88 33.10 17.77
C GLY A 151 32.15 32.60 16.54
N PHE A 152 31.75 31.34 16.59
CA PHE A 152 31.04 30.67 15.52
C PHE A 152 29.60 30.38 15.94
N VAL A 153 28.65 30.63 15.04
CA VAL A 153 27.25 30.24 15.24
C VAL A 153 26.79 29.35 14.09
N ALA A 154 26.05 28.31 14.42
CA ALA A 154 25.43 27.45 13.44
C ALA A 154 24.47 28.24 12.52
N ALA A 155 24.54 28.00 11.22
CA ALA A 155 23.69 28.64 10.23
C ALA A 155 22.20 28.41 10.51
N SER A 156 21.83 27.28 11.12
CA SER A 156 20.46 27.01 11.54
C SER A 156 19.94 27.96 12.62
N GLY A 157 20.84 28.55 13.41
CA GLY A 157 20.55 29.44 14.53
C GLY A 157 20.59 30.93 14.21
N ILE A 158 20.87 31.31 12.96
CA ILE A 158 20.90 32.70 12.51
C ILE A 158 19.76 32.97 11.51
N SER A 159 19.32 34.22 11.44
CA SER A 159 18.42 34.75 10.41
C SER A 159 18.99 36.04 9.86
N PHE A 160 18.92 36.20 8.54
CA PHE A 160 19.26 37.45 7.88
C PHE A 160 18.05 38.40 7.90
N ASP A 161 18.31 39.70 8.00
CA ASP A 161 17.25 40.72 8.06
C ASP A 161 16.42 40.79 6.78
N ASP A 162 16.95 40.33 5.65
CA ASP A 162 16.25 40.24 4.36
C ASP A 162 15.42 38.95 4.20
N GLY A 163 15.41 38.07 5.21
CA GLY A 163 14.61 36.85 5.25
C GLY A 163 15.13 35.69 4.40
N ARG A 164 16.35 35.77 3.83
CA ARG A 164 16.93 34.66 3.08
C ARG A 164 17.33 33.49 3.97
N ASP A 165 17.27 32.29 3.40
CA ASP A 165 17.66 31.05 4.08
C ASP A 165 19.13 31.11 4.47
N SER A 166 19.42 31.09 5.76
CA SER A 166 20.76 31.23 6.33
C SER A 166 21.72 30.11 5.96
N ARG A 167 21.19 28.92 5.63
CA ARG A 167 21.98 27.78 5.13
C ARG A 167 22.33 27.91 3.65
N LYS A 168 21.62 28.77 2.91
CA LYS A 168 21.81 29.05 1.49
C LYS A 168 22.29 30.47 1.22
N ALA A 169 22.43 31.29 2.27
CA ALA A 169 23.03 32.60 2.20
C ALA A 169 24.38 32.46 1.51
N ALA A 170 24.63 33.36 0.56
CA ALA A 170 25.53 33.26 -0.59
C ALA A 170 26.93 32.68 -0.31
N SER A 171 26.94 31.39 -0.02
CA SER A 171 28.10 30.54 0.17
C SER A 171 27.74 29.12 -0.28
N PRO A 172 28.62 28.45 -1.02
CA PRO A 172 28.48 27.07 -1.44
C PRO A 172 29.01 26.06 -0.41
N VAL A 173 29.50 26.52 0.74
CA VAL A 173 30.01 25.68 1.83
C VAL A 173 28.92 24.70 2.29
N GLY A 174 29.31 23.43 2.48
CA GLY A 174 28.42 22.31 2.77
C GLY A 174 27.70 21.70 1.57
N ARG A 175 27.91 22.21 0.34
CA ARG A 175 27.32 21.63 -0.88
C ARG A 175 28.28 20.65 -1.55
N GLU A 176 27.69 19.66 -2.23
CA GLU A 176 28.41 18.71 -3.08
C GLU A 176 28.91 19.37 -4.37
N VAL A 177 30.16 19.06 -4.70
CA VAL A 177 30.85 19.49 -5.90
C VAL A 177 31.58 18.33 -6.58
N ALA A 178 31.83 18.49 -7.87
CA ALA A 178 32.65 17.58 -8.65
C ALA A 178 33.69 18.35 -9.45
N LEU A 179 34.83 17.69 -9.72
CA LEU A 179 35.87 18.27 -10.55
C LEU A 179 35.50 18.24 -12.04
N LYS A 180 35.64 19.39 -12.72
CA LYS A 180 35.40 19.53 -14.16
C LYS A 180 36.39 18.73 -15.02
N LYS A 181 37.62 18.58 -14.54
CA LYS A 181 38.75 17.94 -15.23
C LYS A 181 39.74 17.41 -14.19
N ASP A 182 40.79 16.77 -14.67
CA ASP A 182 41.94 16.46 -13.83
C ASP A 182 42.53 17.74 -13.24
N THR A 183 42.54 17.82 -11.91
CA THR A 183 42.95 19.02 -11.17
C THR A 183 43.91 18.65 -10.06
N ARG A 184 44.83 19.57 -9.73
CA ARG A 184 45.67 19.43 -8.54
C ARG A 184 44.94 20.06 -7.35
N SER A 185 44.73 19.27 -6.32
CA SER A 185 44.31 19.76 -5.00
C SER A 185 45.55 20.02 -4.16
N TYR A 186 45.60 21.14 -3.45
CA TYR A 186 46.72 21.50 -2.59
C TYR A 186 46.36 21.27 -1.11
N ALA A 187 47.28 20.74 -0.31
CA ALA A 187 47.05 20.56 1.13
C ALA A 187 47.01 21.93 1.85
N ASP A 188 47.81 22.88 1.39
CA ASP A 188 47.87 24.27 1.85
C ASP A 188 47.98 25.23 0.67
N LEU A 189 47.75 26.52 0.92
CA LEU A 189 47.86 27.58 -0.11
C LEU A 189 49.25 28.23 -0.14
N ASP A 190 50.21 27.66 0.58
CA ASP A 190 51.64 27.99 0.51
C ASP A 190 52.34 27.18 -0.60
N TRP A 191 51.54 26.55 -1.47
CA TRP A 191 51.98 25.69 -2.58
C TRP A 191 52.81 24.49 -2.12
N GLY A 192 52.53 23.99 -0.92
CA GLY A 192 53.12 22.79 -0.34
C GLY A 192 52.67 21.50 -1.04
N GLY A 193 52.35 20.48 -0.24
CA GLY A 193 51.94 19.17 -0.76
C GLY A 193 50.74 19.28 -1.72
N SER A 194 50.82 18.65 -2.89
CA SER A 194 49.70 18.59 -3.83
C SER A 194 49.39 17.16 -4.23
N ALA A 195 48.11 16.88 -4.47
CA ALA A 195 47.63 15.61 -4.97
C ALA A 195 46.93 15.84 -6.31
N ARG A 196 47.17 14.95 -7.28
CA ARG A 196 46.42 14.95 -8.54
C ARG A 196 45.11 14.20 -8.34
N ARG A 197 44.01 14.80 -8.77
CA ARG A 197 42.66 14.23 -8.72
C ARG A 197 42.12 14.10 -10.13
N SER A 198 41.46 12.98 -10.41
CA SER A 198 40.81 12.74 -11.70
C SER A 198 39.57 13.59 -11.87
N GLY A 199 39.29 14.02 -13.11
CA GLY A 199 38.02 14.66 -13.44
C GLY A 199 36.82 13.80 -13.03
N GLY A 200 35.79 14.44 -12.48
CA GLY A 200 34.60 13.79 -11.94
C GLY A 200 34.70 13.34 -10.48
N ALA A 201 35.86 13.48 -9.81
CA ALA A 201 35.95 13.23 -8.38
C ALA A 201 35.00 14.14 -7.59
N ARG A 202 34.26 13.57 -6.65
CA ARG A 202 33.23 14.23 -5.85
C ARG A 202 33.71 14.54 -4.45
N GLY A 203 33.16 15.59 -3.88
CA GLY A 203 33.42 16.01 -2.51
C GLY A 203 32.44 17.07 -2.02
N VAL A 204 32.60 17.48 -0.77
CA VAL A 204 31.80 18.54 -0.13
C VAL A 204 32.71 19.73 0.12
N ILE A 205 32.21 20.93 -0.14
CA ILE A 205 32.97 22.16 0.19
C ILE A 205 32.99 22.33 1.71
N VAL A 206 34.18 22.33 2.29
CA VAL A 206 34.41 22.52 3.72
C VAL A 206 34.54 24.00 4.06
N ALA A 207 35.30 24.75 3.26
CA ALA A 207 35.59 26.15 3.53
C ALA A 207 36.00 26.92 2.27
N GLY A 208 35.93 28.24 2.33
CA GLY A 208 36.35 29.14 1.25
C GLY A 208 35.37 30.30 1.03
N PRO A 209 35.63 31.18 0.06
CA PRO A 209 36.81 31.18 -0.82
C PRO A 209 38.02 31.80 -0.12
N ILE A 210 39.22 31.28 -0.39
CA ILE A 210 40.48 31.93 -0.05
C ILE A 210 41.12 32.43 -1.34
N PHE A 211 41.52 33.70 -1.37
CA PHE A 211 42.17 34.30 -2.53
C PHE A 211 43.67 34.08 -2.46
N SER A 212 44.24 33.37 -3.44
CA SER A 212 45.68 33.14 -3.55
C SER A 212 46.12 33.15 -5.01
N GLY A 213 47.22 33.87 -5.31
CA GLY A 213 47.78 33.91 -6.66
C GLY A 213 46.85 34.47 -7.75
N GLY A 214 45.86 35.30 -7.40
CA GLY A 214 44.90 35.86 -8.36
C GLY A 214 43.63 35.02 -8.57
N GLU A 215 43.54 33.85 -7.94
CA GLU A 215 42.43 32.90 -8.10
C GLU A 215 41.77 32.61 -6.74
N ARG A 216 40.51 32.17 -6.77
CA ARG A 216 39.79 31.72 -5.57
C ARG A 216 39.93 30.21 -5.39
N TYR A 217 40.24 29.80 -4.17
CA TYR A 217 40.37 28.41 -3.78
C TYR A 217 39.34 28.03 -2.73
N TRP A 218 38.85 26.80 -2.85
CA TRP A 218 37.86 26.20 -1.96
C TRP A 218 38.43 24.91 -1.39
N LEU A 219 38.33 24.74 -0.08
CA LEU A 219 38.70 23.48 0.58
C LEU A 219 37.58 22.47 0.34
N VAL A 220 37.93 21.34 -0.26
CA VAL A 220 36.99 20.27 -0.57
C VAL A 220 37.41 19.01 0.19
N ASP A 221 36.46 18.46 0.94
CA ASP A 221 36.53 17.12 1.53
C ASP A 221 36.09 16.13 0.46
N PHE A 222 37.02 15.29 0.00
CA PHE A 222 36.78 14.38 -1.10
C PHE A 222 36.33 13.02 -0.57
N GLU A 223 35.37 12.39 -1.25
CA GLU A 223 34.91 11.03 -0.91
C GLU A 223 36.06 10.00 -0.88
N LYS A 224 37.11 10.22 -1.68
CA LYS A 224 38.29 9.36 -1.77
C LYS A 224 39.57 10.19 -1.82
N GLY A 225 40.49 9.89 -0.91
CA GLY A 225 41.79 10.53 -0.77
C GLY A 225 41.75 11.73 0.19
N ALA A 226 42.90 12.36 0.43
CA ALA A 226 43.00 13.49 1.36
C ALA A 226 42.20 14.73 0.89
N ASP A 227 41.83 15.59 1.82
CA ASP A 227 41.16 16.86 1.49
C ASP A 227 42.16 17.83 0.88
N GLY A 228 41.64 18.85 0.17
CA GLY A 228 42.52 19.88 -0.35
C GLY A 228 41.82 21.05 -1.01
N TYR A 229 42.59 22.11 -1.20
CA TYR A 229 42.20 23.32 -1.87
C TYR A 229 42.18 23.14 -3.38
N VAL A 230 41.04 23.50 -3.97
CA VAL A 230 40.77 23.39 -5.41
C VAL A 230 40.43 24.77 -5.95
N ALA A 231 40.96 25.10 -7.13
CA ALA A 231 40.64 26.35 -7.80
C ALA A 231 39.17 26.38 -8.23
N GLU A 232 38.53 27.53 -8.07
CA GLU A 232 37.10 27.72 -8.34
C GLU A 232 36.70 27.32 -9.76
N GLY A 233 37.49 27.69 -10.77
CA GLY A 233 37.20 27.40 -12.18
C GLY A 233 37.20 25.90 -12.54
N ASP A 234 37.68 25.05 -11.63
CA ASP A 234 37.74 23.60 -11.78
C ASP A 234 36.59 22.88 -11.05
N LEU A 235 35.75 23.60 -10.32
CA LEU A 235 34.59 23.07 -9.60
C LEU A 235 33.30 23.14 -10.41
N LEU A 236 32.42 22.18 -10.18
CA LEU A 236 31.04 22.13 -10.67
C LEU A 236 30.13 21.72 -9.52
N PHE A 237 28.93 22.30 -9.42
CA PHE A 237 27.94 21.81 -8.46
C PHE A 237 27.35 20.48 -8.92
N VAL A 238 27.21 19.54 -7.99
CA VAL A 238 26.44 18.32 -8.21
C VAL A 238 24.96 18.65 -8.01
N SER A 239 24.21 18.62 -9.11
CA SER A 239 22.79 18.92 -9.16
C SER A 239 21.95 17.65 -9.25
N ASN A 240 21.14 17.40 -8.22
CA ASN A 240 20.12 16.34 -8.21
C ASN A 240 18.88 16.67 -9.07
N SER A 241 18.94 17.73 -9.89
CA SER A 241 17.81 18.22 -10.70
C SER A 241 17.32 17.22 -11.75
N LEU A 242 18.22 16.41 -12.34
CA LEU A 242 17.84 15.38 -13.31
C LEU A 242 17.17 14.18 -12.65
N LEU A 243 17.64 13.73 -11.47
CA LEU A 243 16.98 12.68 -10.69
C LEU A 243 15.57 13.11 -10.28
N ARG A 244 15.40 14.36 -9.84
CA ARG A 244 14.06 14.92 -9.56
C ARG A 244 13.18 14.89 -10.81
N ARG A 245 13.68 15.30 -11.98
CA ARG A 245 12.94 15.23 -13.25
C ARG A 245 12.54 13.81 -13.62
N ILE A 246 13.42 12.83 -13.46
CA ILE A 246 13.11 11.41 -13.71
C ILE A 246 12.01 10.93 -12.77
N VAL A 247 12.12 11.23 -11.47
CA VAL A 247 11.09 10.90 -10.48
C VAL A 247 9.76 11.56 -10.82
N ASP A 248 9.77 12.82 -11.26
CA ASP A 248 8.54 13.54 -11.63
C ASP A 248 7.90 12.96 -12.90
N VAL A 249 8.68 12.54 -13.90
CA VAL A 249 8.18 11.80 -15.07
C VAL A 249 7.54 10.47 -14.65
N TRP A 250 8.17 9.73 -13.74
CA TRP A 250 7.63 8.47 -13.22
C TRP A 250 6.32 8.66 -12.44
N LYS A 251 6.16 9.76 -11.67
CA LYS A 251 4.89 10.09 -11.01
C LYS A 251 3.76 10.29 -12.03
N ILE A 252 4.04 10.98 -13.14
CA ILE A 252 3.05 11.20 -14.20
C ILE A 252 2.62 9.86 -14.81
N ILE A 253 3.57 8.97 -15.10
CA ILE A 253 3.27 7.63 -15.62
C ILE A 253 2.42 6.84 -14.62
N ALA A 254 2.75 6.87 -13.33
CA ALA A 254 2.00 6.16 -12.29
C ALA A 254 0.55 6.68 -12.17
N ILE A 255 0.33 7.98 -12.31
CA ILE A 255 -1.02 8.57 -12.33
C ILE A 255 -1.83 8.04 -13.52
N ILE A 256 -1.23 8.00 -14.71
CA ILE A 256 -1.88 7.47 -15.92
C ILE A 256 -2.25 6.00 -15.73
N VAL A 257 -1.32 5.17 -15.25
CA VAL A 257 -1.58 3.74 -14.98
C VAL A 257 -2.69 3.57 -13.94
N SER A 258 -2.71 4.41 -12.89
CA SER A 258 -3.75 4.37 -11.86
C SER A 258 -5.13 4.75 -12.41
N LEU A 259 -5.21 5.74 -13.31
CA LEU A 259 -6.45 6.12 -13.99
C LEU A 259 -6.98 5.01 -14.89
N ILE A 260 -6.10 4.32 -15.62
CA ILE A 260 -6.47 3.17 -16.46
C ILE A 260 -6.98 2.02 -15.58
N GLY A 261 -6.28 1.73 -14.48
CA GLY A 261 -6.69 0.72 -13.50
C GLY A 261 -8.04 1.03 -12.86
N LEU A 262 -8.28 2.28 -12.48
CA LEU A 262 -9.57 2.73 -11.95
C LEU A 262 -10.70 2.58 -12.98
N THR A 263 -10.44 2.94 -14.23
CA THR A 263 -11.41 2.77 -15.32
C THR A 263 -11.74 1.29 -15.52
N GLY A 264 -10.73 0.42 -15.52
CA GLY A 264 -10.91 -1.03 -15.60
C GLY A 264 -11.67 -1.60 -14.40
N ALA A 265 -11.41 -1.12 -13.19
CA ALA A 265 -12.12 -1.52 -11.98
C ALA A 265 -13.60 -1.11 -12.01
N ILE A 266 -13.91 0.10 -12.47
CA ILE A 266 -15.29 0.57 -12.66
C ILE A 266 -16.00 -0.28 -13.71
N TYR A 267 -15.34 -0.56 -14.84
CA TYR A 267 -15.89 -1.43 -15.88
C TYR A 267 -16.17 -2.84 -15.34
N ALA A 268 -15.21 -3.45 -14.63
CA ALA A 268 -15.36 -4.76 -14.03
C ALA A 268 -16.51 -4.76 -13.00
N TYR A 269 -16.64 -3.71 -12.19
CA TYR A 269 -17.74 -3.57 -11.23
C TYR A 269 -19.10 -3.49 -11.94
N ILE A 270 -19.24 -2.63 -12.96
CA ILE A 270 -20.47 -2.51 -13.75
C ILE A 270 -20.82 -3.87 -14.38
N ARG A 271 -19.84 -4.52 -15.01
CA ARG A 271 -20.03 -5.81 -15.67
C ARG A 271 -20.42 -6.91 -14.68
N LEU A 272 -19.88 -6.88 -13.46
CA LEU A 272 -20.22 -7.82 -12.40
C LEU A 272 -21.66 -7.60 -11.89
N VAL A 273 -22.09 -6.34 -11.76
CA VAL A 273 -23.50 -6.03 -11.42
C VAL A 273 -24.44 -6.42 -12.55
N GLU A 274 -24.05 -6.25 -13.81
CA GLU A 274 -24.83 -6.66 -14.99
C GLU A 274 -25.00 -8.18 -15.03
N LEU A 275 -23.91 -8.94 -14.84
CA LEU A 275 -23.96 -10.41 -14.72
C LEU A 275 -24.85 -10.88 -13.57
N ARG A 276 -24.81 -10.21 -12.40
CA ARG A 276 -25.72 -10.52 -11.29
C ARG A 276 -27.18 -10.18 -11.59
N LYS A 277 -27.44 -9.19 -12.45
CA LYS A 277 -28.82 -8.87 -12.88
C LYS A 277 -29.32 -9.87 -13.90
N ASP A 278 -28.48 -10.32 -14.81
CA ASP A 278 -28.83 -11.37 -15.76
C ASP A 278 -29.03 -12.71 -15.03
N GLU A 279 -28.21 -13.01 -14.01
CA GLU A 279 -28.46 -14.12 -13.09
C GLU A 279 -29.71 -13.89 -12.26
N ALA A 280 -29.98 -12.66 -11.79
CA ALA A 280 -31.22 -12.35 -11.09
C ALA A 280 -32.45 -12.46 -11.99
N ASP A 281 -32.38 -12.18 -13.30
CA ASP A 281 -33.48 -12.34 -14.24
C ASP A 281 -33.68 -13.80 -14.66
N VAL A 282 -32.60 -14.59 -14.69
CA VAL A 282 -32.64 -16.05 -14.95
C VAL A 282 -33.02 -16.84 -13.68
N PHE A 283 -32.65 -16.40 -12.48
CA PHE A 283 -33.06 -16.99 -11.19
C PHE A 283 -34.37 -16.41 -10.64
N SER A 284 -34.79 -15.20 -11.02
CA SER A 284 -36.11 -14.66 -10.63
C SER A 284 -37.26 -15.27 -11.44
N ALA A 285 -36.96 -15.97 -12.53
CA ALA A 285 -37.92 -16.83 -13.19
C ALA A 285 -38.32 -18.05 -12.31
N ASP A 286 -37.56 -18.36 -11.26
CA ASP A 286 -37.87 -19.46 -10.32
C ASP A 286 -37.51 -19.11 -8.85
N ARG A 287 -38.17 -18.06 -8.33
CA ARG A 287 -38.86 -17.95 -7.02
C ARG A 287 -38.60 -16.64 -6.24
N PRO A 288 -39.66 -16.06 -5.64
CA PRO A 288 -39.57 -14.90 -4.75
C PRO A 288 -39.23 -15.36 -3.33
N VAL A 289 -38.11 -14.90 -2.78
CA VAL A 289 -37.83 -14.97 -1.33
C VAL A 289 -38.42 -13.75 -0.60
N GLU A 290 -38.74 -12.68 -1.34
CA GLU A 290 -39.43 -11.49 -0.81
C GLU A 290 -40.94 -11.73 -0.55
N GLU A 291 -41.54 -12.82 -1.05
CA GLU A 291 -42.96 -13.18 -0.81
C GLU A 291 -43.15 -14.21 0.31
N LEU A 292 -42.17 -14.37 1.22
CA LEU A 292 -42.36 -15.09 2.48
C LEU A 292 -42.63 -14.17 3.67
N VAL A 293 -42.61 -12.84 3.46
CA VAL A 293 -43.05 -11.84 4.44
C VAL A 293 -44.50 -11.45 4.15
N GLY A 294 -45.38 -12.44 4.10
CA GLY A 294 -46.81 -12.26 4.08
C GLY A 294 -47.36 -12.30 5.50
N ASP A 295 -48.19 -11.34 5.87
CA ASP A 295 -48.84 -11.22 7.19
C ASP A 295 -49.92 -12.31 7.46
N LYS A 296 -49.79 -13.49 6.84
CA LYS A 296 -50.73 -14.61 6.87
C LYS A 296 -50.02 -15.90 7.31
N ILE A 297 -50.62 -16.61 8.26
CA ILE A 297 -50.23 -17.97 8.66
C ILE A 297 -50.17 -18.85 7.40
N ASP A 298 -49.12 -19.66 7.24
CA ASP A 298 -49.01 -20.59 6.12
C ASP A 298 -50.26 -21.51 6.09
N PRO A 299 -51.04 -21.53 4.98
CA PRO A 299 -52.21 -22.39 4.86
C PRO A 299 -51.93 -23.88 5.13
N ARG A 300 -50.69 -24.32 4.95
CA ARG A 300 -50.23 -25.68 5.26
C ARG A 300 -50.13 -25.93 6.75
N TRP A 301 -49.64 -24.95 7.52
CA TRP A 301 -49.55 -25.06 8.98
C TRP A 301 -50.93 -25.12 9.64
N GLN A 302 -51.92 -24.38 9.10
CA GLN A 302 -53.31 -24.49 9.56
C GLN A 302 -53.88 -25.90 9.36
N ARG A 303 -53.54 -26.59 8.27
CA ARG A 303 -53.96 -27.99 8.05
C ARG A 303 -53.32 -28.93 9.06
N ILE A 304 -52.02 -28.77 9.32
CA ILE A 304 -51.30 -29.55 10.33
C ILE A 304 -51.96 -29.38 11.71
N ASN A 305 -52.34 -28.15 12.09
CA ASN A 305 -53.06 -27.88 13.33
C ASN A 305 -54.45 -28.54 13.37
N ASN A 306 -55.23 -28.45 12.29
CA ASN A 306 -56.53 -29.14 12.22
C ASN A 306 -56.38 -30.66 12.37
N HIS A 307 -55.32 -31.24 11.78
CA HIS A 307 -55.04 -32.67 11.87
C HIS A 307 -54.61 -33.11 13.28
N ILE A 308 -53.88 -32.27 14.03
CA ILE A 308 -53.48 -32.59 15.41
C ILE A 308 -54.61 -32.43 16.44
N GLU A 309 -55.57 -31.56 16.15
CA GLU A 309 -56.76 -31.32 16.96
C GLU A 309 -57.85 -32.40 16.78
N SER A 310 -57.82 -33.13 15.65
CA SER A 310 -58.72 -34.26 15.39
C SER A 310 -58.59 -35.37 16.45
N GLU A 311 -59.66 -36.16 16.64
CA GLU A 311 -59.66 -37.35 17.51
C GLU A 311 -59.18 -38.61 16.78
N ASN A 312 -58.90 -38.53 15.47
CA ASN A 312 -58.51 -39.66 14.65
C ASN A 312 -56.98 -39.89 14.64
N PRO A 313 -56.49 -41.08 15.05
CA PRO A 313 -55.06 -41.41 15.01
C PRO A 313 -54.40 -41.35 13.62
N SER A 314 -55.19 -41.46 12.55
CA SER A 314 -54.68 -41.32 11.18
C SER A 314 -54.34 -39.88 10.83
N ASP A 315 -55.11 -38.91 11.37
CA ASP A 315 -54.86 -37.49 11.14
C ASP A 315 -53.59 -37.04 11.86
N TRP A 316 -53.32 -37.58 13.06
CA TRP A 316 -52.07 -37.30 13.77
C TRP A 316 -50.82 -37.76 13.01
N ARG A 317 -50.89 -38.92 12.35
CA ARG A 317 -49.81 -39.40 11.48
C ARG A 317 -49.65 -38.51 10.26
N LEU A 318 -50.76 -38.10 9.65
CA LEU A 318 -50.76 -37.19 8.52
C LEU A 318 -50.13 -35.84 8.88
N ALA A 319 -50.46 -35.27 10.05
CA ALA A 319 -49.88 -34.03 10.54
C ALA A 319 -48.34 -34.08 10.62
N ILE A 320 -47.78 -35.19 11.14
CA ILE A 320 -46.33 -35.37 11.27
C ILE A 320 -45.66 -35.53 9.89
N LEU A 321 -46.30 -36.27 8.97
CA LEU A 321 -45.80 -36.43 7.60
C LEU A 321 -45.79 -35.10 6.85
N GLU A 322 -46.87 -34.31 6.96
CA GLU A 322 -46.98 -33.00 6.33
C GLU A 322 -45.96 -32.01 6.90
N ALA A 323 -45.76 -31.99 8.22
CA ALA A 323 -44.76 -31.13 8.86
C ALA A 323 -43.33 -31.45 8.38
N ASP A 324 -43.01 -32.73 8.20
CA ASP A 324 -41.70 -33.14 7.67
C ASP A 324 -41.49 -32.74 6.20
N VAL A 325 -42.55 -32.80 5.38
CA VAL A 325 -42.49 -32.31 3.98
C VAL A 325 -42.22 -30.80 3.96
N VAL A 326 -42.86 -30.02 4.83
CA VAL A 326 -42.60 -28.58 4.95
C VAL A 326 -41.15 -28.32 5.36
N LEU A 327 -40.59 -29.12 6.27
CA LEU A 327 -39.19 -29.02 6.65
C LEU A 327 -38.24 -29.35 5.48
N ASP A 328 -38.54 -30.36 4.66
CA ASP A 328 -37.67 -30.75 3.53
C ASP A 328 -37.68 -29.66 2.46
N GLU A 329 -38.86 -29.09 2.18
CA GLU A 329 -38.98 -27.95 1.27
C GLU A 329 -38.23 -26.71 1.78
N MET A 330 -38.27 -26.46 3.09
CA MET A 330 -37.52 -25.36 3.71
C MET A 330 -36.02 -25.55 3.52
N LEU A 331 -35.49 -26.74 3.83
CA LEU A 331 -34.08 -27.06 3.64
C LEU A 331 -33.64 -26.98 2.17
N GLN A 332 -34.50 -27.43 1.24
CA GLN A 332 -34.27 -27.28 -0.19
C GLN A 332 -34.17 -25.81 -0.61
N LYS A 333 -35.09 -24.96 -0.13
CA LYS A 333 -35.09 -23.52 -0.42
C LYS A 333 -33.87 -22.80 0.17
N MET A 334 -33.35 -23.29 1.29
CA MET A 334 -32.14 -22.77 1.92
C MET A 334 -30.85 -23.20 1.19
N GLY A 335 -30.94 -24.03 0.16
CA GLY A 335 -29.78 -24.48 -0.63
C GLY A 335 -29.06 -25.72 -0.08
N TYR A 336 -29.66 -26.45 0.88
CA TYR A 336 -29.07 -27.69 1.37
C TYR A 336 -29.30 -28.83 0.36
N HIS A 337 -28.19 -29.34 -0.20
CA HIS A 337 -28.19 -30.42 -1.17
C HIS A 337 -28.18 -31.80 -0.48
N GLY A 338 -28.81 -32.80 -1.11
CA GLY A 338 -28.90 -34.17 -0.62
C GLY A 338 -29.99 -34.95 -1.34
N GLU A 339 -29.81 -36.26 -1.53
CA GLU A 339 -30.84 -37.14 -2.13
C GLU A 339 -32.02 -37.36 -1.19
N THR A 340 -31.76 -37.36 0.11
CA THR A 340 -32.77 -37.51 1.15
C THR A 340 -32.75 -36.34 2.12
N MET A 341 -33.89 -36.10 2.79
CA MET A 341 -34.00 -35.19 3.93
C MET A 341 -32.88 -35.39 4.96
N GLY A 342 -32.56 -36.65 5.28
CA GLY A 342 -31.50 -36.98 6.21
C GLY A 342 -30.11 -36.57 5.73
N ASP A 343 -29.85 -36.57 4.42
CA ASP A 343 -28.59 -36.09 3.85
C ASP A 343 -28.52 -34.57 3.85
N ARG A 344 -29.65 -33.89 3.57
CA ARG A 344 -29.74 -32.43 3.72
C ARG A 344 -29.45 -32.00 5.16
N LEU A 345 -30.05 -32.67 6.16
CA LEU A 345 -29.84 -32.40 7.58
C LEU A 345 -28.39 -32.67 8.06
N LYS A 346 -27.63 -33.55 7.39
CA LYS A 346 -26.20 -33.77 7.70
C LYS A 346 -25.31 -32.63 7.19
N ASN A 347 -25.72 -31.99 6.10
CA ASN A 347 -24.96 -30.93 5.45
C ASN A 347 -25.20 -29.55 6.10
N VAL A 348 -26.06 -29.47 7.10
CA VAL A 348 -26.30 -28.27 7.90
C VAL A 348 -25.17 -28.09 8.91
N GLU A 349 -24.51 -26.94 8.88
CA GLU A 349 -23.59 -26.54 9.96
C GLU A 349 -24.38 -26.05 11.18
N VAL A 350 -23.96 -26.46 12.38
CA VAL A 350 -24.65 -26.14 13.65
C VAL A 350 -24.72 -24.62 13.92
N SER A 351 -23.81 -23.84 13.34
CA SER A 351 -23.82 -22.37 13.43
C SER A 351 -25.00 -21.71 12.71
N ASP A 352 -25.54 -22.37 11.68
CA ASP A 352 -26.50 -21.77 10.74
C ASP A 352 -27.94 -22.22 11.03
N PHE A 353 -28.11 -23.22 11.89
CA PHE A 353 -29.41 -23.79 12.28
C PHE A 353 -29.32 -24.34 13.71
N THR A 354 -29.65 -23.49 14.68
CA THR A 354 -29.48 -23.79 16.11
C THR A 354 -30.44 -24.86 16.62
N THR A 355 -31.60 -25.03 15.98
CA THR A 355 -32.60 -26.08 16.32
C THR A 355 -32.48 -27.37 15.48
N ILE A 356 -31.33 -27.59 14.82
CA ILE A 356 -31.07 -28.77 13.98
C ILE A 356 -31.28 -30.11 14.71
N GLU A 357 -30.98 -30.18 16.01
CA GLU A 357 -31.21 -31.39 16.82
C GLU A 357 -32.70 -31.72 16.96
N LEU A 358 -33.56 -30.70 17.09
CA LEU A 358 -35.01 -30.86 17.16
C LEU A 358 -35.57 -31.35 15.83
N ALA A 359 -35.04 -30.83 14.72
CA ALA A 359 -35.38 -31.29 13.37
C ALA A 359 -35.00 -32.78 13.18
N TRP A 360 -33.82 -33.19 13.64
CA TRP A 360 -33.39 -34.59 13.63
C TRP A 360 -34.29 -35.49 14.48
N GLU A 361 -34.71 -35.04 15.65
CA GLU A 361 -35.60 -35.79 16.53
C GLU A 361 -36.97 -36.00 15.88
N ALA A 362 -37.57 -34.93 15.34
CA ALA A 362 -38.87 -34.99 14.67
C ALA A 362 -38.82 -35.88 13.41
N HIS A 363 -37.77 -35.74 12.61
CA HIS A 363 -37.55 -36.55 11.40
C HIS A 363 -37.39 -38.05 11.72
N LYS A 364 -36.74 -38.42 12.82
CA LYS A 364 -36.63 -39.83 13.25
C LYS A 364 -37.99 -40.44 13.57
N ILE A 365 -38.89 -39.67 14.19
CA ILE A 365 -40.24 -40.14 14.51
C ILE A 365 -41.07 -40.30 13.23
N ARG A 366 -40.95 -39.35 12.29
CA ARG A 366 -41.51 -39.49 10.94
C ARG A 366 -41.01 -40.75 10.25
N ASN A 367 -39.71 -41.01 10.26
CA ASN A 367 -39.12 -42.19 9.62
C ASN A 367 -39.64 -43.49 10.25
N ARG A 368 -39.85 -43.51 11.57
CA ARG A 368 -40.47 -44.65 12.25
C ARG A 368 -41.91 -44.88 11.79
N ILE A 369 -42.71 -43.83 11.64
CA ILE A 369 -44.08 -43.92 11.09
C ILE A 369 -44.04 -44.52 9.68
N ALA A 370 -43.12 -44.07 8.82
CA ALA A 370 -43.01 -44.56 7.45
C ALA A 370 -42.57 -46.04 7.36
N HIS A 371 -41.63 -46.48 8.21
CA HIS A 371 -41.12 -47.86 8.20
C HIS A 371 -42.06 -48.86 8.91
N SER A 372 -42.71 -48.44 9.98
CA SER A 372 -43.60 -49.30 10.78
C SER A 372 -45.07 -49.27 10.29
N GLY A 373 -45.41 -48.39 9.34
CA GLY A 373 -46.71 -48.36 8.69
C GLY A 373 -47.90 -48.23 9.66
N GLY A 374 -48.85 -49.16 9.57
CA GLY A 374 -50.06 -49.20 10.41
C GLY A 374 -49.83 -49.68 11.84
N ASP A 375 -48.69 -50.33 12.12
CA ASP A 375 -48.43 -50.99 13.41
C ASP A 375 -47.88 -50.03 14.47
N PHE A 376 -47.42 -48.84 14.06
CA PHE A 376 -46.95 -47.82 14.98
C PHE A 376 -48.10 -46.95 15.49
N MET A 377 -48.56 -47.25 16.71
CA MET A 377 -49.57 -46.46 17.40
C MET A 377 -48.96 -45.13 17.91
N VAL A 378 -49.25 -44.04 17.20
CA VAL A 378 -48.93 -42.68 17.65
C VAL A 378 -50.04 -42.20 18.57
N THR A 379 -49.73 -41.87 19.82
CA THR A 379 -50.69 -41.22 20.72
C THR A 379 -50.80 -39.74 20.40
N GLN A 380 -51.97 -39.12 20.63
CA GLN A 380 -52.14 -37.68 20.42
C GLN A 380 -51.12 -36.84 21.18
N ARG A 381 -50.76 -37.27 22.41
CA ARG A 381 -49.74 -36.61 23.23
C ARG A 381 -48.37 -36.63 22.55
N GLU A 382 -47.98 -37.78 21.99
CA GLU A 382 -46.71 -37.90 21.28
C GLU A 382 -46.74 -37.07 19.98
N ALA A 383 -47.85 -37.12 19.25
CA ALA A 383 -47.99 -36.34 18.03
C ALA A 383 -47.87 -34.83 18.29
N ARG A 384 -48.54 -34.31 19.33
CA ARG A 384 -48.43 -32.89 19.72
C ARG A 384 -47.01 -32.51 20.09
N ARG A 385 -46.28 -33.37 20.81
CA ARG A 385 -44.87 -33.15 21.10
C ARG A 385 -44.04 -33.04 19.82
N VAL A 386 -44.25 -33.92 18.84
CA VAL A 386 -43.51 -33.87 17.57
C VAL A 386 -43.83 -32.62 16.76
N ILE A 387 -45.10 -32.21 16.69
CA ILE A 387 -45.49 -30.96 16.02
C ILE A 387 -44.87 -29.75 16.71
N GLU A 388 -44.74 -29.76 18.04
CA GLU A 388 -44.07 -28.71 18.79
C GLU A 388 -42.58 -28.60 18.44
N LEU A 389 -41.89 -29.72 18.19
CA LEU A 389 -40.50 -29.70 17.71
C LEU A 389 -40.40 -29.02 16.34
N TYR A 390 -41.29 -29.37 15.41
CA TYR A 390 -41.36 -28.70 14.10
C TYR A 390 -41.67 -27.21 14.23
N ARG A 391 -42.56 -26.83 15.14
CA ARG A 391 -42.93 -25.44 15.39
C ARG A 391 -41.72 -24.61 15.84
N GLN A 392 -40.94 -25.13 16.78
CA GLN A 392 -39.72 -24.46 17.26
C GLN A 392 -38.70 -24.29 16.13
N VAL A 393 -38.51 -25.33 15.31
CA VAL A 393 -37.67 -25.27 14.10
C VAL A 393 -38.12 -24.18 13.14
N PHE A 394 -39.42 -24.12 12.83
CA PHE A 394 -39.96 -23.12 11.90
C PHE A 394 -39.94 -21.70 12.47
N SER A 395 -40.04 -21.56 13.81
CA SER A 395 -39.95 -20.26 14.47
C SER A 395 -38.57 -19.61 14.35
N GLU A 396 -37.50 -20.40 14.31
CA GLU A 396 -36.12 -19.91 14.09
C GLU A 396 -36.01 -19.19 12.74
N PHE A 397 -36.69 -19.71 11.70
CA PHE A 397 -36.70 -19.15 10.35
C PHE A 397 -37.87 -18.17 10.10
N LYS A 398 -38.45 -17.62 11.17
CA LYS A 398 -39.52 -16.60 11.13
C LYS A 398 -40.79 -17.01 10.38
N MET A 399 -41.06 -18.31 10.25
CA MET A 399 -42.34 -18.80 9.76
C MET A 399 -43.40 -18.59 10.84
N LYS A 400 -44.46 -17.81 10.56
CA LYS A 400 -45.56 -17.61 11.52
C LYS A 400 -46.35 -18.92 11.67
N THR A 401 -46.32 -19.47 12.89
CA THR A 401 -46.97 -20.72 13.28
C THR A 401 -48.15 -20.52 14.24
N GLU A 402 -48.47 -19.27 14.58
CA GLU A 402 -49.55 -18.82 15.47
C GLU A 402 -50.31 -17.61 14.89
#